data_AF-A0A519L528-F1
#
_entry.id   AF-A0A519L528-F1
#
_cell.length_a   1.000
_cell.length_b   1.000
_cell.length_c   1.000
_cell.angle_alpha   90.00
_cell.angle_beta   90.00
_cell.angle_gamma   90.00
#
_symmetry.space_group_name_H-M   'P 1'
#
loop_
_entity.id
_entity.type
_entity.pdbx_description
1 polymer ?
#
loop_
_entity_poly.entity_id
_entity_poly.type
_entity_poly.pdbx_seq_one_letter_code
_entity_poly.pdbx_strand_id
1 'polypeptide(L)'
;MTPTHHANPIPNILTGLRLAAGVVMFMMLAGAAPGFMDGFLSPEQQLSFGVWAFWIFAVAASTDWVDGFLARRWHATTRWGAILDPIADKVLVTGAILGVLASGSLPGIAIPCGLILFREFAVSALRETVAGKVKLPVTLLAKWKTTLQMFALGALQLTL
;
A
#
# COMPACT_ATOMS: atom_id res chain seq x y z
N MET A 1 22.85 28.42 -17.80
CA MET A 1 21.74 27.50 -18.12
C MET A 1 22.20 26.11 -17.74
N THR A 2 21.80 25.61 -16.57
CA THR A 2 22.05 24.21 -16.19
C THR A 2 21.15 23.33 -17.07
N PRO A 3 21.66 22.27 -17.70
CA PRO A 3 20.81 21.39 -18.49
C PRO A 3 19.78 20.75 -17.55
N THR A 4 18.50 21.08 -17.74
CA THR A 4 17.41 20.39 -17.06
C THR A 4 17.33 19.00 -17.68
N HIS A 5 18.11 18.07 -17.14
CA HIS A 5 17.97 16.67 -17.48
C HIS A 5 16.55 16.28 -17.07
N HIS A 6 15.64 16.20 -18.04
CA HIS A 6 14.27 15.77 -17.81
C HIS A 6 14.35 14.30 -17.39
N ALA A 7 14.40 14.08 -16.08
CA ALA A 7 14.31 12.76 -15.50
C ALA A 7 13.03 12.11 -16.05
N ASN A 8 13.16 10.89 -16.55
CA ASN A 8 12.05 10.17 -17.16
C ASN A 8 10.87 10.13 -16.18
N PRO A 9 9.67 10.64 -16.55
CA PRO A 9 8.55 10.77 -15.60
C PRO A 9 7.88 9.44 -15.26
N ILE A 10 8.23 8.35 -15.96
CA ILE A 10 7.58 7.04 -15.81
C ILE A 10 7.54 6.54 -14.35
N PRO A 11 8.63 6.55 -13.56
CA PRO A 11 8.58 6.10 -12.18
C PRO A 11 7.60 6.91 -11.32
N ASN A 12 7.57 8.24 -11.48
CA ASN A 12 6.64 9.09 -10.73
C ASN A 12 5.17 8.80 -11.09
N ILE A 13 4.89 8.52 -12.37
CA ILE A 13 3.54 8.15 -12.82
C ILE A 13 3.13 6.82 -12.16
N LEU A 14 4.03 5.84 -12.11
CA LEU A 14 3.77 4.55 -11.45
C LEU A 14 3.48 4.72 -9.95
N THR A 15 4.23 5.57 -9.25
CA THR A 15 3.96 5.89 -7.84
C THR A 15 2.59 6.57 -7.66
N GLY A 16 2.24 7.52 -8.55
CA GLY A 16 0.94 8.18 -8.53
C GLY A 16 -0.22 7.22 -8.81
N LEU A 17 -0.03 6.29 -9.75
CA LEU A 17 -0.99 5.22 -10.05
C LEU A 17 -1.16 4.29 -8.85
N ARG A 18 -0.08 3.95 -8.13
CA ARG A 18 -0.16 3.15 -6.89
C ARG A 18 -0.99 3.85 -5.82
N LEU A 19 -0.78 5.15 -5.62
CA LEU A 19 -1.57 5.94 -4.68
C LEU A 19 -3.07 5.90 -5.03
N ALA A 20 -3.39 6.14 -6.30
CA ALA A 20 -4.77 6.06 -6.79
C ALA A 20 -5.36 4.65 -6.63
N ALA A 21 -4.59 3.62 -6.96
CA ALA A 21 -4.97 2.22 -6.80
C ALA A 21 -5.26 1.87 -5.34
N GLY A 22 -4.46 2.34 -4.39
CA GLY A 22 -4.70 2.14 -2.96
C GLY A 22 -6.02 2.75 -2.48
N VAL A 23 -6.36 3.96 -2.96
CA VAL A 23 -7.64 4.61 -2.65
C VAL A 23 -8.81 3.84 -3.28
N VAL A 24 -8.71 3.48 -4.56
CA VAL A 24 -9.74 2.72 -5.27
C VAL A 24 -9.97 1.35 -4.62
N MET A 25 -8.90 0.65 -4.30
CA MET A 25 -8.94 -0.63 -3.59
C MET A 25 -9.64 -0.50 -2.24
N PHE A 26 -9.30 0.52 -1.44
CA PHE A 26 -9.97 0.75 -0.16
C PHE A 26 -11.47 0.99 -0.35
N MET A 27 -11.87 1.81 -1.33
CA MET A 27 -13.28 2.06 -1.63
C MET A 27 -14.02 0.79 -2.06
N MET A 28 -13.36 -0.08 -2.84
CA MET A 28 -13.94 -1.38 -3.24
C MET A 28 -14.11 -2.32 -2.06
N LEU A 29 -13.12 -2.41 -1.15
CA LEU A 29 -13.24 -3.20 0.08
C LEU A 29 -14.33 -2.65 1.01
N ALA A 30 -14.43 -1.33 1.14
CA ALA A 30 -15.49 -0.70 1.92
C ALA A 30 -16.88 -0.98 1.31
N GLY A 31 -17.00 -0.99 -0.03
CA GLY A 31 -18.23 -1.37 -0.71
C GLY A 31 -18.56 -2.87 -0.59
N ALA A 32 -17.56 -3.73 -0.49
CA ALA A 32 -17.71 -5.16 -0.24
C ALA A 32 -18.03 -5.48 1.23
N ALA A 33 -17.84 -4.53 2.15
CA ALA A 33 -18.05 -4.75 3.56
C ALA A 33 -19.55 -4.88 3.91
N PRO A 34 -19.92 -5.92 4.69
CA PRO A 34 -21.28 -6.08 5.19
C PRO A 34 -21.74 -4.85 5.99
N GLY A 35 -22.97 -4.42 5.76
CA GLY A 35 -23.60 -3.29 6.46
C GLY A 35 -23.31 -1.90 5.88
N PHE A 36 -22.36 -1.76 4.95
CA PHE A 36 -22.06 -0.47 4.33
C PHE A 36 -22.93 -0.20 3.09
N MET A 37 -23.02 -1.19 2.18
CA MET A 37 -23.71 -1.06 0.89
C MET A 37 -24.79 -2.13 0.66
N ASP A 38 -25.24 -2.81 1.71
CA ASP A 38 -26.22 -3.92 1.62
C ASP A 38 -27.54 -3.54 0.94
N GLY A 39 -27.94 -2.25 1.03
CA GLY A 39 -29.14 -1.74 0.35
C GLY A 39 -28.94 -1.44 -1.14
N PHE A 40 -27.69 -1.39 -1.62
CA PHE A 40 -27.33 -0.99 -2.99
C PHE A 40 -26.64 -2.10 -3.79
N LEU A 41 -25.99 -3.06 -3.13
CA LEU A 41 -25.21 -4.12 -3.76
C LEU A 41 -25.74 -5.50 -3.36
N SER A 42 -25.89 -6.39 -4.34
CA SER A 42 -26.19 -7.80 -4.08
C SER A 42 -24.98 -8.52 -3.47
N PRO A 43 -25.17 -9.65 -2.77
CA PRO A 43 -24.06 -10.44 -2.22
C PRO A 43 -23.02 -10.86 -3.27
N GLU A 44 -23.45 -11.13 -4.51
CA GLU A 44 -22.56 -11.46 -5.63
C GLU A 44 -21.70 -10.26 -6.07
N GLN A 45 -22.27 -9.05 -6.01
CA GLN A 45 -21.54 -7.81 -6.30
C GLN A 45 -20.54 -7.47 -5.20
N GLN A 46 -20.89 -7.71 -3.93
CA GLN A 46 -19.98 -7.53 -2.80
C GLN A 46 -18.76 -8.46 -2.91
N LEU A 47 -18.98 -9.74 -3.22
CA LEU A 47 -17.90 -10.70 -3.46
C LEU A 47 -17.01 -10.26 -4.65
N SER A 48 -17.63 -9.83 -5.75
CA SER A 48 -16.90 -9.34 -6.92
C SER A 48 -16.01 -8.15 -6.56
N PHE A 49 -16.49 -7.23 -5.73
CA PHE A 49 -15.71 -6.07 -5.29
C PHE A 49 -14.50 -6.48 -4.44
N GLY A 50 -14.66 -7.47 -3.55
CA GLY A 50 -13.55 -8.04 -2.78
C GLY A 50 -12.46 -8.65 -3.67
N VAL A 51 -12.85 -9.46 -4.66
CA VAL A 51 -11.92 -10.08 -5.62
C VAL A 51 -11.19 -9.03 -6.46
N TRP A 52 -11.91 -8.01 -6.96
CA TRP A 52 -11.29 -6.92 -7.72
C TRP A 52 -10.32 -6.11 -6.85
N ALA A 53 -10.67 -5.84 -5.60
CA ALA A 53 -9.77 -5.17 -4.68
C ALA A 53 -8.49 -5.96 -4.41
N PHE A 54 -8.58 -7.29 -4.26
CA PHE A 54 -7.40 -8.16 -4.14
C PHE A 54 -6.49 -8.04 -5.37
N TRP A 55 -7.04 -8.06 -6.59
CA TRP A 55 -6.24 -7.90 -7.81
C TRP A 55 -5.59 -6.53 -7.91
N ILE A 56 -6.31 -5.45 -7.55
CA ILE A 56 -5.74 -4.11 -7.49
C ILE A 56 -4.60 -4.07 -6.48
N PHE A 57 -4.77 -4.65 -5.30
CA PHE A 57 -3.73 -4.75 -4.28
C PHE A 57 -2.49 -5.47 -4.82
N ALA A 58 -2.67 -6.67 -5.38
CA ALA A 58 -1.59 -7.50 -5.88
C ALA A 58 -0.79 -6.80 -6.99
N VAL A 59 -1.49 -6.18 -7.95
CA VAL A 59 -0.85 -5.42 -9.03
C VAL A 59 -0.14 -4.20 -8.45
N ALA A 60 -0.81 -3.38 -7.63
CA ALA A 60 -0.23 -2.17 -7.04
C ALA A 60 1.01 -2.47 -6.19
N ALA A 61 0.97 -3.52 -5.36
CA ALA A 61 2.11 -3.97 -4.56
C ALA A 61 3.27 -4.45 -5.45
N SER A 62 2.98 -5.16 -6.54
CA SER A 62 4.02 -5.60 -7.48
C SER A 62 4.69 -4.44 -8.23
N THR A 63 3.98 -3.33 -8.47
CA THR A 63 4.53 -2.17 -9.17
C THR A 63 5.62 -1.42 -8.38
N ASP A 64 5.67 -1.58 -7.05
CA ASP A 64 6.72 -1.01 -6.16
C ASP A 64 8.12 -1.53 -6.47
N TRP A 65 8.19 -2.79 -6.85
CA TRP A 65 9.46 -3.36 -7.27
C TRP A 65 9.88 -2.84 -8.65
N VAL A 66 8.90 -2.63 -9.54
CA VAL A 66 9.11 -2.22 -10.92
C VAL A 66 9.56 -0.77 -11.02
N ASP A 67 8.86 0.18 -10.38
CA ASP A 67 9.24 1.59 -10.46
C ASP A 67 10.58 1.88 -9.75
N GLY A 68 10.87 1.21 -8.63
CA GLY A 68 12.17 1.26 -7.97
C GLY A 68 13.30 0.69 -8.83
N PHE A 69 13.04 -0.35 -9.62
CA PHE A 69 14.01 -0.88 -10.58
C PHE A 69 14.24 0.11 -11.75
N LEU A 70 13.18 0.65 -12.33
CA LEU A 70 13.23 1.64 -13.42
C LEU A 70 13.92 2.94 -12.99
N ALA A 71 13.62 3.45 -11.80
CA ALA A 71 14.23 4.67 -11.25
C ALA A 71 15.76 4.53 -11.10
N ARG A 72 16.23 3.37 -10.62
CA ARG A 72 17.68 3.07 -10.52
C ARG A 72 18.33 2.91 -11.90
N ARG A 73 17.66 2.25 -12.84
CA ARG A 73 18.19 1.99 -14.18
C ARG A 73 18.26 3.25 -15.05
N TRP A 74 17.32 4.17 -14.90
CA TRP A 74 17.24 5.39 -15.71
C TRP A 74 17.78 6.64 -15.02
N HIS A 75 18.37 6.50 -13.83
CA HIS A 75 18.81 7.64 -12.99
C HIS A 75 17.70 8.70 -12.83
N ALA A 76 16.44 8.27 -12.85
CA ALA A 76 15.27 9.12 -12.92
C ALA A 76 14.64 9.29 -11.52
N THR A 77 15.46 9.68 -10.55
CA THR A 77 15.01 9.95 -9.18
C THR A 77 14.63 11.43 -9.05
N THR A 78 13.35 11.70 -8.80
CA THR A 78 12.88 13.07 -8.55
C THR A 78 12.58 13.27 -7.07
N ARG A 79 12.72 14.51 -6.58
CA ARG A 79 12.36 14.87 -5.19
C ARG A 79 10.89 14.58 -4.88
N TRP A 80 10.00 14.81 -5.86
CA TRP A 80 8.57 14.55 -5.72
C TRP A 80 8.25 13.06 -5.61
N GLY A 81 8.82 12.23 -6.49
CA GLY A 81 8.64 10.78 -6.43
C GLY A 81 9.14 10.20 -5.10
N ALA A 82 10.29 10.67 -4.61
CA ALA A 82 10.86 10.22 -3.33
C ALA A 82 9.97 10.55 -2.11
N ILE A 83 9.13 11.58 -2.19
CA ILE A 83 8.17 11.94 -1.14
C ILE A 83 6.86 11.14 -1.30
N LEU A 84 6.39 10.97 -2.53
CA LEU A 84 5.14 10.25 -2.82
C LEU A 84 5.25 8.75 -2.57
N ASP A 85 6.42 8.15 -2.77
CA ASP A 85 6.62 6.70 -2.68
C ASP A 85 6.33 6.15 -1.27
N PRO A 86 6.87 6.74 -0.16
CA PRO A 86 6.47 6.36 1.19
C PRO A 86 4.99 6.63 1.54
N ILE A 87 4.33 7.55 0.84
CA ILE A 87 2.91 7.86 1.06
C ILE A 87 2.05 6.81 0.36
N ALA A 88 2.35 6.49 -0.91
CA ALA A 88 1.65 5.50 -1.69
C ALA A 88 1.71 4.11 -1.04
N ASP A 89 2.88 3.71 -0.54
CA ASP A 89 3.06 2.44 0.19
C ASP A 89 2.16 2.37 1.44
N LYS A 90 2.17 3.42 2.28
CA LYS A 90 1.32 3.49 3.48
C LYS A 90 -0.16 3.48 3.14
N VAL A 91 -0.59 4.21 2.11
CA VAL A 91 -2.01 4.25 1.72
C VAL A 91 -2.47 2.87 1.24
N LEU A 92 -1.64 2.17 0.47
CA LEU A 92 -1.96 0.82 0.01
C LEU A 92 -2.07 -0.16 1.20
N VAL A 93 -1.08 -0.19 2.08
CA VAL A 93 -1.06 -1.11 3.23
C VAL A 93 -2.16 -0.78 4.25
N THR A 94 -2.35 0.49 4.57
CA THR A 94 -3.37 0.90 5.55
C THR A 94 -4.78 0.73 4.98
N GLY A 95 -5.00 1.02 3.70
CA GLY A 95 -6.25 0.75 3.02
C GLY A 95 -6.61 -0.74 3.02
N ALA A 96 -5.63 -1.63 2.80
CA ALA A 96 -5.86 -3.07 2.86
C ALA A 96 -6.27 -3.53 4.27
N ILE A 97 -5.57 -3.07 5.31
CA ILE A 97 -5.89 -3.41 6.71
C ILE A 97 -7.26 -2.89 7.10
N LEU A 98 -7.59 -1.64 6.77
CA LEU A 98 -8.88 -1.05 7.10
C LEU A 98 -10.03 -1.69 6.34
N GLY A 99 -9.83 -2.06 5.06
CA GLY A 99 -10.83 -2.77 4.28
C GLY A 99 -11.14 -4.16 4.86
N VAL A 100 -10.10 -4.90 5.26
CA VAL A 100 -10.27 -6.15 6.00
C VAL A 100 -11.01 -5.92 7.31
N LEU A 101 -10.66 -4.87 8.07
CA LEU A 101 -11.34 -4.59 9.34
C LEU A 101 -12.82 -4.24 9.14
N ALA A 102 -13.14 -3.51 8.08
CA ALA A 102 -14.49 -3.12 7.72
C ALA A 102 -15.37 -4.31 7.33
N SER A 103 -14.79 -5.36 6.73
CA SER A 103 -15.53 -6.59 6.39
C SER A 103 -16.16 -7.30 7.59
N GLY A 104 -15.68 -7.04 8.81
CA GLY A 104 -16.17 -7.70 10.02
C GLY A 104 -15.84 -9.20 10.12
N SER A 105 -15.12 -9.78 9.15
CA SER A 105 -14.93 -11.23 9.03
C SER A 105 -14.23 -11.87 10.24
N LEU A 106 -13.43 -11.12 11.00
CA LEU A 106 -12.82 -11.59 12.25
C LEU A 106 -12.81 -10.49 13.33
N PRO A 107 -13.68 -10.55 14.35
CA PRO A 107 -13.69 -9.57 15.44
C PRO A 107 -12.34 -9.53 16.22
N GLY A 108 -11.63 -10.65 16.27
CA GLY A 108 -10.36 -10.78 16.99
C GLY A 108 -9.14 -10.17 16.30
N ILE A 109 -9.22 -9.81 15.01
CA ILE A 109 -8.07 -9.25 14.28
C ILE A 109 -7.96 -7.72 14.40
N ALA A 110 -8.95 -7.05 14.99
CA ALA A 110 -8.94 -5.60 15.16
C ALA A 110 -7.73 -5.10 15.95
N ILE A 111 -7.43 -5.76 17.07
CA ILE A 111 -6.30 -5.43 17.93
C ILE A 111 -4.95 -5.63 17.21
N PRO A 112 -4.64 -6.81 16.62
CA PRO A 112 -3.38 -6.98 15.90
C PRO A 112 -3.26 -6.07 14.67
N CYS A 113 -4.35 -5.82 13.93
CA CYS A 113 -4.37 -4.86 12.82
C CYS A 113 -4.05 -3.43 13.27
N GLY A 114 -4.67 -2.98 14.37
CA GLY A 114 -4.39 -1.68 14.98
C GLY A 114 -2.94 -1.54 15.43
N LEU A 115 -2.36 -2.60 16.02
CA LEU A 115 -0.95 -2.61 16.41
C LEU A 115 -0.02 -2.51 15.20
N ILE A 116 -0.33 -3.21 14.10
CA ILE A 116 0.45 -3.12 12.85
C ILE A 116 0.39 -1.70 12.29
N LEU A 117 -0.81 -1.10 12.22
CA LEU A 117 -0.98 0.29 11.76
C LEU A 117 -0.18 1.26 12.63
N PHE A 118 -0.33 1.18 13.95
CA PHE A 118 0.42 2.03 14.88
C PHE A 118 1.92 1.91 14.65
N ARG A 119 2.43 0.67 14.50
CA ARG A 119 3.83 0.39 14.23
C ARG A 119 4.30 0.96 12.88
N GLU A 120 3.49 0.87 11.83
CA GLU A 120 3.81 1.44 10.52
C GLU A 120 3.95 2.97 10.57
N PHE A 121 2.99 3.65 11.20
CA PHE A 121 3.05 5.11 11.35
C PHE A 121 4.17 5.56 12.29
N ALA A 122 4.33 4.93 13.44
CA ALA A 122 5.35 5.30 14.43
C ALA A 122 6.77 5.11 13.89
N VAL A 123 7.06 3.96 13.27
CA VAL A 123 8.39 3.68 12.70
C VAL A 123 8.67 4.60 11.51
N SER A 124 7.65 4.92 10.70
CA SER A 124 7.81 5.85 9.59
C SER A 124 8.10 7.28 10.05
N ALA A 125 7.36 7.78 11.04
CA ALA A 125 7.59 9.10 11.63
C ALA A 125 8.99 9.19 12.28
N LEU A 126 9.41 8.14 12.99
CA LEU A 126 10.74 8.07 13.56
C LEU A 126 11.82 8.05 12.46
N ARG A 127 11.62 7.25 11.41
CA ARG A 127 12.57 7.18 10.28
C ARG A 127 12.72 8.54 9.60
N GLU A 128 11.63 9.27 9.42
CA GLU A 128 11.63 10.57 8.75
C GLU A 128 12.27 11.67 9.60
N THR A 129 12.03 11.67 10.91
CA THR A 129 12.66 12.63 11.84
C THR A 129 14.16 12.36 12.08
N VAL A 130 14.60 11.10 11.92
CA VAL A 130 16.00 10.68 12.06
C VAL A 130 16.74 10.65 10.70
N ALA A 131 16.01 10.74 9.57
CA ALA A 131 16.57 10.76 8.24
C ALA A 131 17.57 11.92 8.10
N GLY A 132 18.86 11.57 7.98
CA GLY A 132 19.96 12.53 7.87
C GLY A 132 20.90 12.58 9.07
N LYS A 133 20.51 12.04 10.24
CA LYS A 133 21.36 12.00 11.45
C LYS A 133 22.00 10.64 11.70
N VAL A 134 21.32 9.54 11.35
CA VAL A 134 21.80 8.18 11.55
C VAL A 134 21.45 7.32 10.33
N LYS A 135 22.44 6.66 9.72
CA LYS A 135 22.17 5.64 8.69
C LYS A 135 21.63 4.40 9.40
N LEU A 136 20.33 4.13 9.27
CA LEU A 136 19.73 2.88 9.71
C LEU A 136 19.93 1.82 8.62
N PRO A 137 20.84 0.83 8.80
CA PRO A 137 21.06 -0.21 7.80
C PRO A 137 19.80 -1.08 7.65
N VAL A 138 19.44 -1.39 6.41
CA VAL A 138 18.33 -2.31 6.12
C VAL A 138 18.81 -3.73 6.41
N THR A 139 18.22 -4.37 7.42
CA THR A 139 18.53 -5.76 7.77
C THR A 139 17.71 -6.74 6.92
N LEU A 140 18.20 -7.97 6.75
CA LEU A 140 17.46 -9.05 6.09
C LEU A 140 16.13 -9.35 6.80
N LEU A 141 16.12 -9.24 8.14
CA LEU A 141 14.91 -9.41 8.95
C LEU A 141 13.84 -8.35 8.62
N ALA A 142 14.24 -7.13 8.28
CA ALA A 142 13.34 -6.08 7.86
C ALA A 142 12.70 -6.34 6.48
N LYS A 143 13.34 -7.12 5.60
CA LYS A 143 12.74 -7.54 4.32
C LYS A 143 11.72 -8.64 4.53
N TRP A 144 12.08 -9.67 5.30
CA TRP A 144 11.19 -10.80 5.60
C TRP A 144 9.89 -10.37 6.25
N LYS A 145 9.93 -9.43 7.21
CA LYS A 145 8.70 -8.95 7.87
C LYS A 145 7.71 -8.36 6.85
N THR A 146 8.20 -7.57 5.88
CA THR A 146 7.34 -6.83 4.95
C THR A 146 6.77 -7.80 3.90
N THR A 147 7.57 -8.74 3.43
CA THR A 147 7.09 -9.83 2.55
C THR A 147 5.98 -10.64 3.24
N LEU A 148 6.19 -11.04 4.50
CA LEU A 148 5.20 -11.79 5.27
C LEU A 148 3.92 -10.97 5.48
N GLN A 149 4.04 -9.68 5.76
CA GLN A 149 2.90 -8.80 5.95
C GLN A 149 2.08 -8.63 4.66
N MET A 150 2.72 -8.36 3.52
CA MET A 150 2.02 -8.25 2.23
C MET A 150 1.33 -9.57 1.86
N PHE A 151 1.99 -10.71 2.09
CA PHE A 151 1.41 -12.02 1.83
C PHE A 151 0.22 -12.31 2.75
N ALA A 152 0.34 -12.02 4.05
CA ALA A 152 -0.74 -12.20 5.01
C ALA A 152 -1.95 -11.32 4.67
N LEU A 153 -1.75 -10.07 4.26
CA LEU A 153 -2.83 -9.18 3.83
C LEU A 153 -3.52 -9.68 2.57
N GLY A 154 -2.77 -10.12 1.56
CA GLY A 154 -3.34 -10.71 0.36
C GLY A 154 -4.13 -11.98 0.65
N ALA A 155 -3.61 -12.87 1.50
CA ALA A 155 -4.31 -14.08 1.92
C ALA A 155 -5.60 -13.76 2.69
N LEU A 156 -5.58 -12.75 3.55
CA LEU A 156 -6.73 -12.33 4.34
C LEU A 156 -7.83 -11.70 3.47
N GLN A 157 -7.46 -10.94 2.44
CA GLN A 157 -8.41 -10.42 1.44
C GLN A 157 -9.12 -11.53 0.67
N LEU A 158 -8.45 -12.64 0.37
CA LEU A 158 -9.08 -13.79 -0.30
C LEU A 158 -10.11 -14.52 0.58
N THR A 159 -10.04 -14.34 1.89
CA THR A 159 -10.98 -14.94 2.84
C THR A 159 -12.19 -14.04 3.16
N LEU A 160 -12.25 -12.85 2.56
CA LEU A 160 -13.37 -11.91 2.70
C LEU A 160 -14.56 -12.28 1.82
#